data_AF-A0A945SR63-F1
#
_entry.id   AF-A0A945SR63-F1
#
_cell.length_a   1.000
_cell.length_b   1.000
_cell.length_c   1.000
_cell.angle_alpha   90.00
_cell.angle_beta   90.00
_cell.angle_gamma   90.00
#
_symmetry.space_group_name_H-M   'P 1'
#
loop_
_entity.id
_entity.type
_entity.pdbx_description
1 polymer ?
#
loop_
_entity_poly.entity_id
_entity_poly.type
_entity_poly.pdbx_seq_one_letter_code
_entity_poly.pdbx_strand_id
1 'polypeptide(L)'
;MPRLRNIATTTAAAGLMLAVVFATETASAVQLYGSVAVGPPATRGTIVSVNQTNSNISYTIGDPTTRGGLTGLAFDNSAPGPSGSLWGSQAFGFGSTSRLIEIDPDDGSLISSVGAFHTDPNDVEGSDMSIGDLAFNPVDGKLYAITSDQADPNQPGPVDGIYTVDTGTGLATLVGKTIWDTVAGIAFDSNGTLYALGFDPDVDPGIGGTNMLFTFDLDNLIYDDTDPLLLEDNTRVTVDVNNELFNGLGINPLTNEIYATEAYSGDVYKVDPNTGTMTYTGTPGPGLVSDLTFRVPEPGTLAVMGLGLLGLAFMRRRRAL
;
A
#
# COMPACT_ATOMS: atom_id res chain seq x y z
N MET A 1 65.45 -22.16 9.56
CA MET A 1 64.16 -22.66 9.04
C MET A 1 63.07 -21.61 9.26
N PRO A 2 62.69 -20.81 8.26
CA PRO A 2 61.52 -19.93 8.35
C PRO A 2 60.52 -20.25 7.23
N ARG A 3 59.56 -21.15 7.48
CA ARG A 3 58.48 -21.48 6.53
C ARG A 3 57.16 -21.77 7.24
N LEU A 4 56.68 -20.91 8.14
CA LEU A 4 55.38 -21.14 8.79
C LEU A 4 54.52 -19.87 9.03
N ARG A 5 54.92 -18.67 8.59
CA ARG A 5 54.16 -17.43 8.90
C ARG A 5 53.18 -16.93 7.83
N ASN A 6 53.12 -17.52 6.64
CA ASN A 6 52.36 -16.95 5.51
C ASN A 6 51.03 -17.67 5.16
N ILE A 7 50.58 -18.66 5.94
CA ILE A 7 49.35 -19.42 5.62
C ILE A 7 48.12 -18.87 6.39
N ALA A 8 48.31 -18.08 7.44
CA ALA A 8 47.20 -17.60 8.29
C ALA A 8 46.49 -16.34 7.76
N THR A 9 47.12 -15.57 6.86
CA THR A 9 46.58 -14.29 6.35
C THR A 9 45.74 -14.45 5.08
N THR A 10 46.00 -15.46 4.25
CA THR A 10 45.24 -15.72 3.01
C THR A 10 43.89 -16.40 3.25
N THR A 11 43.76 -17.22 4.30
CA THR A 11 42.49 -17.90 4.62
C THR A 11 41.44 -16.97 5.23
N ALA A 12 41.86 -15.92 5.94
CA ALA A 12 40.95 -14.94 6.53
C ALA A 12 40.37 -13.97 5.49
N ALA A 13 41.16 -13.57 4.49
CA ALA A 13 40.68 -12.72 3.38
C ALA A 13 39.74 -13.48 2.44
N ALA A 14 40.00 -14.77 2.18
CA ALA A 14 39.11 -15.62 1.38
C ALA A 14 37.78 -15.90 2.09
N GLY A 15 37.78 -16.11 3.41
CA GLY A 15 36.54 -16.28 4.19
C GLY A 15 35.68 -15.01 4.28
N LEU A 16 36.31 -13.83 4.34
CA LEU A 16 35.60 -12.55 4.36
C LEU A 16 35.00 -12.20 2.99
N MET A 17 35.72 -12.47 1.88
CA MET A 17 35.14 -12.31 0.54
C MET A 17 34.05 -13.33 0.24
N LEU A 18 34.17 -14.57 0.70
CA LEU A 18 33.14 -15.59 0.50
C LEU A 18 31.87 -15.26 1.29
N ALA A 19 31.97 -14.66 2.48
CA ALA A 19 30.82 -14.20 3.25
C ALA A 19 30.12 -12.96 2.64
N VAL A 20 30.85 -12.07 1.96
CA VAL A 20 30.27 -10.91 1.25
C VAL A 20 29.49 -11.35 0.01
N VAL A 21 29.91 -12.41 -0.68
CA VAL A 21 29.20 -12.94 -1.87
C VAL A 21 27.88 -13.64 -1.52
N PHE A 22 27.75 -14.24 -0.33
CA PHE A 22 26.48 -14.83 0.12
C PHE A 22 25.51 -13.81 0.75
N ALA A 23 25.99 -12.64 1.18
CA ALA A 23 25.12 -11.59 1.73
C ALA A 23 24.40 -10.77 0.64
N THR A 24 24.83 -10.87 -0.62
CA THR A 24 24.22 -10.13 -1.74
C THR A 24 23.05 -10.86 -2.41
N GLU A 25 22.75 -12.12 -2.07
CA GLU A 25 21.73 -12.93 -2.77
C GLU A 25 20.38 -13.11 -2.04
N THR A 26 20.13 -12.40 -0.94
CA THR A 26 18.78 -12.37 -0.35
C THR A 26 18.33 -10.96 0.00
N ALA A 27 18.37 -10.04 -0.97
CA ALA A 27 17.28 -9.07 -1.01
C ALA A 27 16.05 -9.87 -1.46
N SER A 28 15.21 -10.27 -0.51
CA SER A 28 13.94 -10.93 -0.85
C SER A 28 13.19 -10.00 -1.82
N ALA A 29 12.58 -10.57 -2.87
CA ALA A 29 11.77 -9.78 -3.80
C ALA A 29 10.64 -9.09 -3.03
N VAL A 30 10.27 -7.87 -3.43
CA VAL A 30 9.09 -7.18 -2.90
C VAL A 30 7.87 -8.07 -3.15
N GLN A 31 7.02 -8.23 -2.14
CA GLN A 31 5.83 -9.05 -2.25
C GLN A 31 4.61 -8.16 -2.47
N LEU A 32 3.80 -8.48 -3.48
CA LEU A 32 2.53 -7.81 -3.74
C LEU A 32 1.42 -8.53 -2.97
N TYR A 33 0.67 -7.77 -2.21
CA TYR A 33 -0.50 -8.18 -1.45
C TYR A 33 -1.74 -7.61 -2.13
N GLY A 34 -2.88 -8.29 -1.98
CA GLY A 34 -4.17 -7.74 -2.34
C GLY A 34 -5.24 -8.13 -1.33
N SER A 35 -6.30 -7.32 -1.26
CA SER A 35 -7.47 -7.53 -0.41
C SER A 35 -8.72 -7.83 -1.23
N VAL A 36 -9.73 -8.40 -0.58
CA VAL A 36 -11.07 -8.59 -1.15
C VAL A 36 -12.08 -7.74 -0.36
N ALA A 37 -12.44 -6.57 -0.89
CA ALA A 37 -13.48 -5.70 -0.33
C ALA A 37 -14.89 -6.24 -0.57
N VAL A 38 -15.17 -6.59 -1.83
CA VAL A 38 -16.48 -7.02 -2.31
C VAL A 38 -16.33 -8.43 -2.86
N GLY A 39 -17.29 -9.31 -2.55
CA GLY A 39 -17.27 -10.68 -3.02
C GLY A 39 -18.21 -11.60 -2.24
N PRO A 40 -18.22 -12.90 -2.59
CA PRO A 40 -18.96 -13.90 -1.82
C PRO A 40 -18.63 -13.77 -0.33
N PRO A 41 -19.61 -13.94 0.58
CA PRO A 41 -19.37 -13.81 2.02
C PRO A 41 -18.24 -14.70 2.56
N ALA A 42 -17.87 -15.77 1.85
CA ALA A 42 -16.82 -16.70 2.22
C ALA A 42 -15.39 -16.21 1.92
N THR A 43 -15.22 -15.19 1.07
CA THR A 43 -13.91 -14.67 0.64
C THR A 43 -13.74 -13.18 0.92
N ARG A 44 -14.81 -12.51 1.37
CA ARG A 44 -14.78 -11.10 1.74
C ARG A 44 -13.84 -10.91 2.94
N GLY A 45 -12.92 -9.95 2.83
CA GLY A 45 -11.88 -9.67 3.83
C GLY A 45 -10.62 -10.53 3.66
N THR A 46 -10.59 -11.46 2.71
CA THR A 46 -9.40 -12.28 2.46
C THR A 46 -8.25 -11.41 1.95
N ILE A 47 -7.05 -11.71 2.45
CA ILE A 47 -5.78 -11.15 1.98
C ILE A 47 -5.04 -12.23 1.20
N VAL A 48 -4.50 -11.84 0.05
CA VAL A 48 -3.78 -12.72 -0.85
C VAL A 48 -2.41 -12.15 -1.19
N SER A 49 -1.44 -13.03 -1.39
CA SER A 49 -0.21 -12.68 -2.10
C SER A 49 -0.43 -12.87 -3.60
N VAL A 50 0.06 -11.94 -4.41
CA VAL A 50 -0.14 -11.91 -5.86
C VAL A 50 1.22 -11.94 -6.56
N ASN A 51 1.39 -12.79 -7.55
CA ASN A 51 2.58 -12.77 -8.38
C ASN A 51 2.53 -11.59 -9.36
N GLN A 52 3.59 -10.77 -9.33
CA GLN A 52 3.69 -9.53 -10.10
C GLN A 52 3.81 -9.70 -11.63
N THR A 53 4.22 -10.89 -12.09
CA THR A 53 4.44 -11.19 -13.52
C THR A 53 3.32 -12.03 -14.13
N ASN A 54 2.58 -12.76 -13.30
CA ASN A 54 1.43 -13.54 -13.68
C ASN A 54 0.47 -13.61 -12.49
N SER A 55 -0.46 -12.67 -12.41
CA SER A 55 -1.32 -12.48 -11.25
C SER A 55 -2.33 -13.62 -11.04
N ASN A 56 -2.47 -14.54 -12.01
CA ASN A 56 -3.19 -15.80 -11.81
C ASN A 56 -2.54 -16.70 -10.74
N ILE A 57 -1.25 -16.49 -10.46
CA ILE A 57 -0.54 -17.17 -9.38
C ILE A 57 -0.70 -16.32 -8.11
N SER A 58 -1.49 -16.82 -7.17
CA SER A 58 -1.78 -16.17 -5.89
C SER A 58 -1.99 -17.20 -4.78
N TYR A 59 -1.78 -16.77 -3.54
CA TYR A 59 -1.97 -17.60 -2.35
C TYR A 59 -2.65 -16.81 -1.25
N THR A 60 -3.66 -17.39 -0.61
CA THR A 60 -4.29 -16.83 0.58
C THR A 60 -3.28 -16.72 1.72
N ILE A 61 -3.26 -15.54 2.34
CA ILE A 61 -2.47 -15.25 3.53
C ILE A 61 -3.36 -15.46 4.75
N GLY A 62 -4.51 -14.78 4.81
CA GLY A 62 -5.49 -14.92 5.89
C GLY A 62 -6.74 -14.06 5.67
N ASP A 63 -7.57 -13.94 6.70
CA ASP A 63 -8.75 -13.06 6.76
C ASP A 63 -8.85 -12.45 8.18
N PRO A 64 -8.59 -11.14 8.34
CA PRO A 64 -8.61 -10.50 9.64
C PRO A 64 -10.01 -10.05 10.06
N THR A 65 -11.00 -10.07 9.17
CA THR A 65 -12.28 -9.41 9.42
C THR A 65 -13.39 -10.38 9.81
N THR A 66 -13.39 -11.62 9.30
CA THR A 66 -14.42 -12.68 9.45
C THR A 66 -15.86 -12.30 9.02
N ARG A 67 -16.18 -11.00 8.99
CA ARG A 67 -17.39 -10.31 8.51
C ARG A 67 -16.98 -8.88 8.15
N GLY A 68 -16.64 -8.65 6.89
CA GLY A 68 -16.27 -7.32 6.40
C GLY A 68 -15.47 -7.42 5.11
N GLY A 69 -15.44 -6.35 4.35
CA GLY A 69 -14.50 -6.15 3.25
C GLY A 69 -13.30 -5.35 3.73
N LEU A 70 -12.18 -5.52 3.04
CA LEU A 70 -11.03 -4.63 3.16
C LEU A 70 -10.99 -3.76 1.91
N THR A 71 -11.33 -2.49 2.05
CA THR A 71 -11.38 -1.54 0.91
C THR A 71 -10.01 -1.00 0.56
N GLY A 72 -9.14 -0.81 1.57
CA GLY A 72 -7.74 -0.42 1.38
C GLY A 72 -6.78 -1.19 2.29
N LEU A 73 -5.56 -1.37 1.82
CA LEU A 73 -4.43 -1.99 2.50
C LEU A 73 -3.18 -1.12 2.36
N ALA A 74 -2.47 -0.89 3.45
CA ALA A 74 -1.23 -0.11 3.42
C ALA A 74 -0.15 -0.72 4.30
N PHE A 75 1.00 -1.02 3.71
CA PHE A 75 2.21 -1.34 4.47
C PHE A 75 2.90 -0.07 4.96
N ASP A 76 3.11 0.04 6.26
CA ASP A 76 4.10 0.95 6.80
C ASP A 76 5.51 0.38 6.57
N ASN A 77 6.11 0.75 5.45
CA ASN A 77 7.50 0.42 5.12
C ASN A 77 8.49 1.48 5.67
N SER A 78 8.03 2.51 6.38
CA SER A 78 8.86 3.62 6.85
C SER A 78 9.58 3.32 8.17
N ALA A 79 9.01 2.43 8.99
CA ALA A 79 9.59 2.03 10.28
C ALA A 79 10.62 0.88 10.11
N PRO A 80 11.83 1.01 10.68
CA PRO A 80 12.79 -0.10 10.75
C PRO A 80 12.32 -1.13 11.79
N GLY A 81 11.65 -2.19 11.34
CA GLY A 81 11.23 -3.32 12.14
C GLY A 81 10.93 -4.53 11.25
N PRO A 82 10.89 -5.74 11.83
CA PRO A 82 10.75 -6.96 11.05
C PRO A 82 9.39 -6.91 10.33
N SER A 83 9.45 -6.63 9.03
CA SER A 83 8.37 -6.79 8.03
C SER A 83 7.43 -5.61 7.74
N GLY A 84 7.48 -4.49 8.47
CA GLY A 84 6.50 -3.41 8.35
C GLY A 84 5.09 -3.79 8.88
N SER A 85 4.34 -2.84 9.43
CA SER A 85 2.95 -3.10 9.88
C SER A 85 2.01 -3.03 8.68
N LEU A 86 1.10 -4.01 8.55
CA LEU A 86 0.04 -3.99 7.55
C LEU A 86 -1.23 -3.41 8.17
N TRP A 87 -1.72 -2.34 7.56
CA TRP A 87 -2.94 -1.63 7.96
C TRP A 87 -4.04 -1.88 6.95
N GLY A 88 -5.29 -1.90 7.42
CA GLY A 88 -6.46 -2.07 6.57
C GLY A 88 -7.61 -1.15 6.93
N SER A 89 -8.37 -0.76 5.91
CA SER A 89 -9.69 -0.13 6.04
C SER A 89 -10.75 -1.23 5.95
N GLN A 90 -11.39 -1.55 7.08
CA GLN A 90 -12.48 -2.52 7.13
C GLN A 90 -13.83 -1.84 6.89
N ALA A 91 -14.53 -2.24 5.82
CA ALA A 91 -15.87 -1.77 5.47
C ALA A 91 -16.93 -2.87 5.66
N PHE A 92 -18.18 -2.50 5.95
CA PHE A 92 -19.29 -3.43 6.20
C PHE A 92 -20.35 -3.43 5.09
N GLY A 93 -20.04 -2.84 3.94
CA GLY A 93 -20.92 -2.72 2.78
C GLY A 93 -21.51 -1.33 2.62
N PHE A 94 -22.38 -1.17 1.62
CA PHE A 94 -23.01 0.12 1.33
C PHE A 94 -23.87 0.64 2.49
N GLY A 95 -23.82 1.94 2.74
CA GLY A 95 -24.44 2.61 3.89
C GLY A 95 -23.66 2.43 5.19
N SER A 96 -22.35 2.15 5.15
CA SER A 96 -21.52 1.96 6.35
C SER A 96 -20.24 2.78 6.33
N THR A 97 -19.72 3.05 7.52
CA THR A 97 -18.41 3.69 7.76
C THR A 97 -17.33 2.62 7.94
N SER A 98 -16.08 3.03 7.74
CA SER A 98 -14.92 2.15 7.80
C SER A 98 -14.26 2.16 9.18
N ARG A 99 -13.50 1.09 9.48
CA ARG A 99 -12.70 0.98 10.70
C ARG A 99 -11.24 0.73 10.35
N LEU A 100 -10.33 1.37 11.08
CA LEU A 100 -8.90 1.11 10.96
C LEU A 100 -8.53 -0.14 11.76
N ILE A 101 -7.84 -1.06 11.09
CA ILE A 101 -7.33 -2.29 11.69
C ILE A 101 -5.85 -2.50 11.38
N GLU A 102 -5.16 -3.18 12.30
CA GLU A 102 -3.79 -3.66 12.10
C GLU A 102 -3.81 -5.18 11.92
N ILE A 103 -3.03 -5.66 10.96
CA ILE A 103 -3.06 -7.02 10.45
C ILE A 103 -1.65 -7.60 10.49
N ASP A 104 -1.54 -8.87 10.89
CA ASP A 104 -0.29 -9.62 10.79
C ASP A 104 -0.03 -9.94 9.30
N PRO A 105 1.06 -9.43 8.70
CA PRO A 105 1.31 -9.65 7.27
C PRO A 105 1.78 -11.06 6.94
N ASP A 106 2.15 -11.88 7.93
CA ASP A 106 2.65 -13.24 7.70
C ASP A 106 1.51 -14.26 7.63
N ASP A 107 0.43 -14.07 8.39
CA ASP A 107 -0.71 -14.98 8.43
C ASP A 107 -2.10 -14.33 8.22
N GLY A 108 -2.14 -13.01 8.03
CA GLY A 108 -3.35 -12.25 7.74
C GLY A 108 -4.32 -12.18 8.92
N SER A 109 -3.89 -12.53 10.12
CA SER A 109 -4.73 -12.43 11.33
C SER A 109 -4.84 -10.98 11.83
N LEU A 110 -5.94 -10.67 12.52
CA LEU A 110 -6.14 -9.36 13.13
C LEU A 110 -5.23 -9.18 14.34
N ILE A 111 -4.34 -8.19 14.30
CA ILE A 111 -3.53 -7.77 15.45
C ILE A 111 -4.35 -6.86 16.36
N SER A 112 -4.94 -5.81 15.78
CA SER A 112 -5.71 -4.83 16.55
C SER A 112 -6.84 -4.19 15.73
N SER A 113 -7.89 -3.76 16.43
CA SER A 113 -8.94 -2.90 15.88
C SER A 113 -8.86 -1.57 16.59
N VAL A 114 -8.39 -0.54 15.88
CA VAL A 114 -8.14 0.79 16.45
C VAL A 114 -9.45 1.51 16.73
N GLY A 115 -10.34 1.56 15.73
CA GLY A 115 -11.57 2.33 15.82
C GLY A 115 -12.13 2.70 14.47
N ALA A 116 -13.20 3.50 14.46
CA ALA A 116 -13.71 4.13 13.24
C ALA A 116 -12.74 5.23 12.77
N PHE A 117 -12.68 5.44 11.46
CA PHE A 117 -12.10 6.68 10.94
C PHE A 117 -13.05 7.82 11.25
N HIS A 118 -12.55 8.93 11.80
CA HIS A 118 -13.39 10.05 12.23
C HIS A 118 -12.64 11.38 12.13
N THR A 119 -13.35 12.50 12.01
CA THR A 119 -12.73 13.84 11.88
C THR A 119 -12.77 14.68 13.16
N ASP A 120 -13.60 14.32 14.14
CA ASP A 120 -13.66 14.98 15.46
C ASP A 120 -13.35 13.97 16.58
N PRO A 121 -12.25 14.15 17.33
CA PRO A 121 -11.90 13.23 18.42
C PRO A 121 -12.89 13.28 19.61
N ASN A 122 -13.79 14.26 19.65
CA ASN A 122 -14.81 14.38 20.70
C ASN A 122 -16.21 13.91 20.24
N ASP A 123 -16.39 13.66 18.95
CA ASP A 123 -17.65 13.20 18.35
C ASP A 123 -17.36 12.16 17.26
N VAL A 124 -16.84 11.01 17.67
CA VAL A 124 -16.49 9.91 16.76
C VAL A 124 -17.71 9.51 15.93
N GLU A 125 -18.80 9.06 16.58
CA GLU A 125 -20.02 8.60 15.88
C GLU A 125 -20.62 9.66 14.95
N GLY A 126 -20.59 10.94 15.32
CA GLY A 126 -21.11 12.04 14.50
C GLY A 126 -20.18 12.49 13.37
N SER A 127 -18.92 12.03 13.36
CA SER A 127 -17.90 12.43 12.38
C SER A 127 -17.21 11.25 11.69
N ASP A 128 -17.77 10.04 11.84
CA ASP A 128 -17.28 8.81 11.24
C ASP A 128 -17.30 8.88 9.70
N MET A 129 -16.34 8.18 9.08
CA MET A 129 -16.10 8.26 7.64
C MET A 129 -16.10 6.89 6.98
N SER A 130 -16.50 6.84 5.72
CA SER A 130 -16.22 5.69 4.86
C SER A 130 -14.92 5.95 4.08
N ILE A 131 -14.05 4.94 4.05
CA ILE A 131 -12.71 5.02 3.45
C ILE A 131 -12.63 4.04 2.29
N GLY A 132 -12.26 4.57 1.12
CA GLY A 132 -12.07 3.82 -0.12
C GLY A 132 -10.74 3.10 -0.13
N ASP A 133 -9.65 3.80 0.20
CA ASP A 133 -8.31 3.22 0.16
C ASP A 133 -7.34 3.91 1.15
N LEU A 134 -6.18 3.28 1.39
CA LEU A 134 -5.13 3.67 2.32
C LEU A 134 -3.75 3.62 1.65
N ALA A 135 -2.87 4.59 1.92
CA ALA A 135 -1.49 4.55 1.46
C ALA A 135 -0.52 5.19 2.46
N PHE A 136 0.60 4.53 2.77
CA PHE A 136 1.70 5.16 3.50
C PHE A 136 2.59 5.95 2.57
N ASN A 137 2.89 7.19 2.93
CA ASN A 137 3.93 7.96 2.26
C ASN A 137 5.32 7.45 2.71
N PRO A 138 6.15 6.95 1.78
CA PRO A 138 7.45 6.36 2.12
C PRO A 138 8.49 7.39 2.58
N VAL A 139 8.24 8.70 2.38
CA VAL A 139 9.16 9.79 2.75
C VAL A 139 8.92 10.27 4.18
N ASP A 140 7.66 10.48 4.57
CA ASP A 140 7.31 11.04 5.89
C ASP A 140 6.66 10.03 6.85
N GLY A 141 6.33 8.82 6.37
CA GLY A 141 5.76 7.74 7.17
C GLY A 141 4.31 7.94 7.61
N LYS A 142 3.60 8.94 7.06
CA LYS A 142 2.19 9.15 7.40
C LYS A 142 1.29 8.23 6.58
N LEU A 143 0.21 7.78 7.23
CA LEU A 143 -0.90 7.11 6.57
C LEU A 143 -1.82 8.15 5.95
N TYR A 144 -2.09 8.00 4.66
CA TYR A 144 -3.09 8.74 3.92
C TYR A 144 -4.29 7.83 3.63
N ALA A 145 -5.46 8.44 3.53
CA ALA A 145 -6.72 7.78 3.19
C ALA A 145 -7.49 8.63 2.18
N ILE A 146 -8.28 7.96 1.34
CA ILE A 146 -9.26 8.61 0.47
C ILE A 146 -10.67 8.20 0.90
N THR A 147 -11.62 9.12 0.88
CA THR A 147 -13.03 8.84 1.24
C THR A 147 -13.72 7.95 0.22
N SER A 148 -14.77 7.24 0.65
CA SER A 148 -15.67 6.43 -0.17
C SER A 148 -17.12 6.91 -0.09
N ASP A 149 -17.86 6.78 -1.19
CA ASP A 149 -19.33 6.95 -1.32
C ASP A 149 -20.14 5.87 -0.60
N GLN A 150 -19.48 4.87 -0.01
CA GLN A 150 -20.16 3.80 0.71
C GLN A 150 -20.86 4.27 2.00
N ALA A 151 -20.63 5.50 2.46
CA ALA A 151 -21.35 6.06 3.60
C ALA A 151 -22.87 6.21 3.31
N ASP A 152 -23.69 6.37 4.36
CA ASP A 152 -25.12 6.66 4.17
C ASP A 152 -25.28 8.06 3.53
N PRO A 153 -25.85 8.16 2.32
CA PRO A 153 -25.98 9.44 1.61
C PRO A 153 -26.93 10.43 2.31
N ASN A 154 -27.69 9.98 3.31
CA ASN A 154 -28.59 10.83 4.08
C ASN A 154 -27.94 11.41 5.34
N GLN A 155 -26.72 11.01 5.67
CA GLN A 155 -25.98 11.60 6.77
C GLN A 155 -25.05 12.70 6.27
N PRO A 156 -24.98 13.86 6.94
CA PRO A 156 -23.96 14.85 6.65
C PRO A 156 -22.60 14.25 7.01
N GLY A 157 -21.97 13.64 6.01
CA GLY A 157 -20.64 13.07 6.12
C GLY A 157 -19.55 14.14 6.10
N PRO A 158 -18.31 13.74 6.40
CA PRO A 158 -17.14 14.58 6.14
C PRO A 158 -17.02 14.89 4.64
N VAL A 159 -16.19 15.88 4.31
CA VAL A 159 -15.94 16.29 2.93
C VAL A 159 -15.20 15.20 2.15
N ASP A 160 -15.55 14.98 0.90
CA ASP A 160 -14.81 14.05 0.04
C ASP A 160 -13.38 14.54 -0.21
N GLY A 161 -12.40 13.68 0.04
CA GLY A 161 -11.02 14.13 0.01
C GLY A 161 -9.97 13.11 0.39
N ILE A 162 -8.73 13.61 0.33
CA ILE A 162 -7.55 12.97 0.88
C ILE A 162 -7.36 13.44 2.32
N TYR A 163 -7.09 12.50 3.21
CA TYR A 163 -6.89 12.72 4.63
C TYR A 163 -5.58 12.09 5.08
N THR A 164 -4.89 12.69 6.06
CA THR A 164 -3.91 11.95 6.88
C THR A 164 -4.63 11.29 8.05
N VAL A 165 -4.21 10.10 8.45
CA VAL A 165 -4.80 9.34 9.54
C VAL A 165 -3.78 9.06 10.65
N ASP A 166 -4.15 9.33 11.89
CA ASP A 166 -3.42 8.88 13.07
C ASP A 166 -3.71 7.39 13.32
N THR A 167 -2.68 6.55 13.23
CA THR A 167 -2.84 5.08 13.36
C THR A 167 -3.14 4.60 14.77
N GLY A 168 -2.93 5.43 15.80
CA GLY A 168 -3.24 5.09 17.19
C GLY A 168 -4.70 5.35 17.57
N THR A 169 -5.39 6.23 16.83
CA THR A 169 -6.73 6.71 17.19
C THR A 169 -7.76 6.57 16.07
N GLY A 170 -7.34 6.56 14.80
CA GLY A 170 -8.24 6.67 13.64
C GLY A 170 -8.66 8.10 13.30
N LEU A 171 -8.08 9.12 13.98
CA LEU A 171 -8.38 10.52 13.70
C LEU A 171 -7.84 10.92 12.32
N ALA A 172 -8.74 11.36 11.45
CA ALA A 172 -8.49 11.81 10.09
C ALA A 172 -8.45 13.34 10.01
N THR A 173 -7.41 13.89 9.38
CA THR A 173 -7.26 15.32 9.13
C THR A 173 -7.25 15.58 7.63
N LEU A 174 -8.13 16.44 7.14
CA LEU A 174 -8.26 16.75 5.71
C LEU A 174 -6.96 17.36 5.19
N VAL A 175 -6.45 16.81 4.08
CA VAL A 175 -5.32 17.33 3.31
C VAL A 175 -5.85 18.17 2.16
N GLY A 176 -6.85 17.66 1.44
CA GLY A 176 -7.57 18.43 0.43
C GLY A 176 -8.71 17.67 -0.23
N LYS A 177 -9.63 18.41 -0.84
CA LYS A 177 -10.89 17.88 -1.38
C LYS A 177 -10.67 17.21 -2.73
N THR A 178 -11.19 16.02 -2.95
CA THR A 178 -11.23 15.46 -4.30
C THR A 178 -12.34 16.12 -5.12
N ILE A 179 -12.16 16.18 -6.43
CA ILE A 179 -13.13 16.76 -7.37
C ILE A 179 -14.07 15.69 -7.98
N TRP A 180 -13.93 14.44 -7.55
CA TRP A 180 -14.72 13.29 -7.99
C TRP A 180 -15.27 12.52 -6.78
N ASP A 181 -16.34 11.78 -7.04
CA ASP A 181 -17.00 10.91 -6.06
C ASP A 181 -16.21 9.59 -5.92
N THR A 182 -15.21 9.63 -5.03
CA THR A 182 -14.88 8.66 -3.96
C THR A 182 -14.65 7.15 -4.21
N VAL A 183 -14.74 6.62 -5.44
CA VAL A 183 -14.23 5.26 -5.71
C VAL A 183 -12.87 5.35 -6.36
N ALA A 184 -11.83 5.46 -5.54
CA ALA A 184 -10.46 5.54 -6.04
C ALA A 184 -9.45 4.79 -5.16
N GLY A 185 -8.47 4.18 -5.82
CA GLY A 185 -7.29 3.63 -5.18
C GLY A 185 -6.20 4.69 -5.12
N ILE A 186 -5.39 4.72 -4.06
CA ILE A 186 -4.29 5.65 -3.86
C ILE A 186 -2.98 4.91 -3.57
N ALA A 187 -1.87 5.43 -4.09
CA ALA A 187 -0.56 4.87 -3.79
C ALA A 187 0.53 5.91 -3.95
N PHE A 188 1.59 5.79 -3.14
CA PHE A 188 2.78 6.63 -3.27
C PHE A 188 3.85 5.94 -4.11
N ASP A 189 4.51 6.71 -4.96
CA ASP A 189 5.79 6.30 -5.53
C ASP A 189 6.93 6.43 -4.49
N SER A 190 8.11 5.91 -4.83
CA SER A 190 9.29 5.98 -3.96
C SER A 190 9.80 7.39 -3.68
N ASN A 191 9.36 8.41 -4.42
CA ASN A 191 9.72 9.81 -4.20
C ASN A 191 8.71 10.56 -3.31
N GLY A 192 7.60 9.91 -2.94
CA GLY A 192 6.52 10.53 -2.16
C GLY A 192 5.47 11.24 -3.00
N THR A 193 5.44 11.02 -4.32
CA THR A 193 4.36 11.49 -5.19
C THR A 193 3.12 10.63 -4.98
N LEU A 194 1.96 11.25 -4.72
CA LEU A 194 0.70 10.54 -4.55
C LEU A 194 0.02 10.34 -5.91
N TYR A 195 -0.32 9.10 -6.22
CA TYR A 195 -1.18 8.75 -7.35
C TYR A 195 -2.56 8.37 -6.83
N ALA A 196 -3.60 8.73 -7.59
CA ALA A 196 -4.93 8.18 -7.39
C ALA A 196 -5.52 7.69 -8.71
N LEU A 197 -6.26 6.59 -8.64
CA LEU A 197 -6.96 6.01 -9.77
C LEU A 197 -8.46 6.13 -9.52
N GLY A 198 -9.16 6.95 -10.29
CA GLY A 198 -10.59 7.20 -10.09
C GLY A 198 -11.29 7.64 -11.37
N PHE A 199 -12.55 8.05 -11.26
CA PHE A 199 -13.35 8.47 -12.42
C PHE A 199 -12.94 9.82 -13.00
N ASP A 200 -13.12 9.95 -14.31
CA ASP A 200 -13.09 11.25 -14.99
C ASP A 200 -14.30 12.09 -14.55
N PRO A 201 -14.09 13.22 -13.84
CA PRO A 201 -15.19 14.07 -13.38
C PRO A 201 -15.94 14.76 -14.53
N ASP A 202 -15.36 14.81 -15.74
CA ASP A 202 -15.95 15.49 -16.89
C ASP A 202 -16.89 14.59 -17.72
N VAL A 203 -17.00 13.31 -17.35
CA VAL A 203 -17.83 12.33 -18.06
C VAL A 203 -18.86 11.75 -17.10
N ASP A 204 -20.14 11.94 -17.42
CA ASP A 204 -21.26 11.33 -16.68
C ASP A 204 -21.05 9.80 -16.62
N PRO A 205 -20.83 9.22 -15.43
CA PRO A 205 -20.54 7.80 -15.28
C PRO A 205 -21.84 7.04 -15.51
N GLY A 206 -22.14 6.74 -16.77
CA GLY A 206 -23.01 5.61 -17.09
C GLY A 206 -22.46 4.31 -16.49
N ILE A 207 -23.11 3.17 -16.77
CA ILE A 207 -22.51 1.87 -16.47
C ILE A 207 -21.26 1.73 -17.37
N GLY A 208 -20.09 1.98 -16.80
CA GLY A 208 -18.82 2.16 -17.52
C GLY A 208 -18.45 3.63 -17.62
N GLY A 209 -17.32 4.01 -17.02
CA GLY A 209 -16.77 5.37 -17.04
C GLY A 209 -15.32 5.37 -17.51
N THR A 210 -14.85 6.52 -18.00
CA THR A 210 -13.43 6.72 -18.27
C THR A 210 -12.71 6.89 -16.95
N ASN A 211 -11.77 6.01 -16.63
CA ASN A 211 -10.94 6.18 -15.44
C ASN A 211 -9.75 7.07 -15.80
N MET A 212 -9.20 7.73 -14.79
CA MET A 212 -8.01 8.54 -14.91
C MET A 212 -7.04 8.17 -13.80
N LEU A 213 -5.76 8.15 -14.16
CA LEU A 213 -4.69 8.16 -13.19
C LEU A 213 -4.29 9.61 -12.95
N PHE A 214 -4.51 10.07 -11.73
CA PHE A 214 -4.16 11.39 -11.24
C PHE A 214 -2.83 11.34 -10.51
N THR A 215 -2.06 12.42 -10.61
CA THR A 215 -0.85 12.64 -9.83
C THR A 215 -1.02 13.91 -9.03
N PHE A 216 -0.79 13.82 -7.72
CA PHE A 216 -0.92 14.92 -6.78
C PHE A 216 0.44 15.29 -6.20
N ASP A 217 0.72 16.59 -6.23
CA ASP A 217 1.79 17.18 -5.45
C ASP A 217 1.21 17.71 -4.13
N LEU A 218 1.41 16.94 -3.05
CA LEU A 218 0.86 17.25 -1.73
C LEU A 218 1.36 18.59 -1.16
N ASP A 219 2.52 19.09 -1.62
CA ASP A 219 3.04 20.38 -1.18
C ASP A 219 2.26 21.57 -1.80
N ASN A 220 1.49 21.31 -2.86
CA ASN A 220 0.73 22.31 -3.60
C ASN A 220 -0.81 22.12 -3.52
N LEU A 221 -1.32 21.18 -2.71
CA LEU A 221 -2.76 21.14 -2.42
C LEU A 221 -3.15 22.36 -1.57
N ILE A 222 -3.59 23.42 -2.24
CA ILE A 222 -4.19 24.57 -1.57
C ILE A 222 -5.63 24.20 -1.21
N TYR A 223 -5.92 24.15 0.10
CA TYR A 223 -7.30 24.18 0.58
C TYR A 223 -7.88 25.58 0.33
N ASP A 224 -8.79 25.68 -0.63
CA ASP A 224 -9.66 26.84 -0.80
C ASP A 224 -11.13 26.37 -0.80
N ASP A 225 -11.92 26.86 0.17
CA ASP A 225 -13.37 26.60 0.24
C ASP A 225 -14.14 27.30 -0.90
N THR A 226 -13.49 28.23 -1.60
CA THR A 226 -14.01 28.95 -2.77
C THR A 226 -13.41 28.48 -4.09
N ASP A 227 -12.42 27.57 -4.04
CA ASP A 227 -11.74 27.01 -5.21
C ASP A 227 -11.41 25.52 -4.96
N PRO A 228 -12.32 24.57 -5.29
CA PRO A 228 -12.04 23.14 -5.13
C PRO A 228 -10.82 22.79 -5.98
N LEU A 229 -9.88 21.97 -5.44
CA LEU A 229 -8.59 21.61 -6.05
C LEU A 229 -8.60 21.84 -7.57
N LEU A 230 -8.03 22.98 -7.98
CA LEU A 230 -8.10 23.39 -9.37
C LEU A 230 -7.56 22.25 -10.23
N LEU A 231 -8.44 21.75 -11.10
CA LEU A 231 -8.20 20.75 -12.14
C LEU A 231 -6.95 21.04 -12.99
N GLU A 232 -6.47 22.29 -12.94
CA GLU A 232 -5.34 22.83 -13.69
C GLU A 232 -3.97 22.48 -13.08
N ASP A 233 -3.88 22.15 -11.79
CA ASP A 233 -2.60 21.87 -11.09
C ASP A 233 -2.25 20.37 -11.02
N ASN A 234 -3.21 19.47 -11.30
CA ASN A 234 -2.98 18.02 -11.29
C ASN A 234 -2.74 17.50 -12.71
N THR A 235 -1.67 16.71 -12.90
CA THR A 235 -1.51 15.96 -14.14
C THR A 235 -2.40 14.72 -14.11
N ARG A 236 -3.14 14.49 -15.19
CA ARG A 236 -4.00 13.31 -15.35
C ARG A 236 -3.78 12.65 -16.69
N VAL A 237 -3.82 11.32 -16.70
CA VAL A 237 -3.84 10.52 -17.94
C VAL A 237 -5.04 9.60 -17.92
N THR A 238 -5.74 9.52 -19.05
CA THR A 238 -6.83 8.57 -19.23
C THR A 238 -6.30 7.14 -19.17
N VAL A 239 -6.89 6.32 -18.30
CA VAL A 239 -6.64 4.88 -18.22
C VAL A 239 -7.95 4.18 -18.52
N ASP A 240 -7.98 3.45 -19.64
CA ASP A 240 -9.20 2.82 -20.11
C ASP A 240 -8.90 1.46 -20.72
N VAL A 241 -9.62 0.47 -20.23
CA VAL A 241 -9.70 -0.88 -20.79
C VAL A 241 -11.18 -1.17 -20.99
N ASN A 242 -11.68 -0.99 -22.22
CA ASN A 242 -13.06 -1.36 -22.57
C ASN A 242 -14.16 -0.78 -21.64
N ASN A 243 -13.97 0.43 -21.08
CA ASN A 243 -14.85 1.04 -20.08
C ASN A 243 -15.00 0.23 -18.76
N GLU A 244 -14.01 -0.58 -18.41
CA GLU A 244 -13.91 -1.24 -17.10
C GLU A 244 -13.73 -0.21 -15.98
N LEU A 245 -14.14 -0.52 -14.74
CA LEU A 245 -13.95 0.38 -13.58
C LEU A 245 -12.75 -0.10 -12.77
N PHE A 246 -11.89 0.83 -12.33
CA PHE A 246 -10.75 0.48 -11.51
C PHE A 246 -10.85 1.16 -10.14
N ASN A 247 -10.46 0.44 -9.08
CA ASN A 247 -10.66 0.90 -7.71
C ASN A 247 -9.46 0.69 -6.77
N GLY A 248 -8.53 -0.21 -7.11
CA GLY A 248 -7.33 -0.44 -6.30
C GLY A 248 -6.08 -0.01 -7.03
N LEU A 249 -5.08 0.46 -6.28
CA LEU A 249 -3.84 0.98 -6.83
C LEU A 249 -2.66 0.61 -5.92
N GLY A 250 -1.64 -0.02 -6.49
CA GLY A 250 -0.39 -0.32 -5.78
C GLY A 250 0.81 0.07 -6.62
N ILE A 251 1.83 0.66 -6.00
CA ILE A 251 3.08 1.02 -6.68
C ILE A 251 4.24 0.23 -6.10
N ASN A 252 4.99 -0.46 -6.95
CA ASN A 252 6.18 -1.17 -6.53
C ASN A 252 7.25 -0.16 -6.07
N PRO A 253 7.65 -0.14 -4.79
CA PRO A 253 8.53 0.89 -4.25
C PRO A 253 9.99 0.78 -4.72
N LEU A 254 10.38 -0.32 -5.38
CA LEU A 254 11.73 -0.46 -5.96
C LEU A 254 11.78 -0.08 -7.44
N THR A 255 10.69 -0.26 -8.17
CA THR A 255 10.66 -0.05 -9.63
C THR A 255 9.75 1.09 -10.08
N ASN A 256 8.91 1.62 -9.18
CA ASN A 256 7.80 2.53 -9.46
C ASN A 256 6.82 1.99 -10.53
N GLU A 257 6.78 0.67 -10.76
CA GLU A 257 5.75 0.06 -11.59
C GLU A 257 4.40 0.16 -10.89
N ILE A 258 3.40 0.67 -11.60
CA ILE A 258 2.05 0.87 -11.11
C ILE A 258 1.17 -0.32 -11.47
N TYR A 259 0.41 -0.81 -10.51
CA TYR A 259 -0.55 -1.90 -10.63
C TYR A 259 -1.93 -1.41 -10.22
N ALA A 260 -2.95 -1.83 -10.96
CA ALA A 260 -4.34 -1.48 -10.69
C ALA A 260 -5.23 -2.72 -10.71
N THR A 261 -6.32 -2.68 -9.96
CA THR A 261 -7.36 -3.72 -9.96
C THR A 261 -8.65 -3.23 -10.58
N GLU A 262 -9.23 -4.06 -11.42
CA GLU A 262 -10.57 -3.87 -11.97
C GLU A 262 -11.64 -4.29 -10.94
N ALA A 263 -12.65 -3.46 -10.74
CA ALA A 263 -13.56 -3.53 -9.61
C ALA A 263 -14.51 -4.74 -9.61
N TYR A 264 -14.86 -5.29 -10.78
CA TYR A 264 -15.89 -6.34 -10.93
C TYR A 264 -15.35 -7.75 -11.17
N SER A 265 -14.10 -7.86 -11.62
CA SER A 265 -13.39 -9.11 -11.90
C SER A 265 -12.26 -9.33 -10.90
N GLY A 266 -11.68 -8.25 -10.37
CA GLY A 266 -10.41 -8.30 -9.64
C GLY A 266 -9.22 -8.54 -10.55
N ASP A 267 -9.35 -8.30 -11.85
CA ASP A 267 -8.26 -8.40 -12.81
C ASP A 267 -7.18 -7.36 -12.48
N VAL A 268 -5.93 -7.81 -12.51
CA VAL A 268 -4.78 -6.95 -12.25
C VAL A 268 -4.16 -6.51 -13.57
N TYR A 269 -3.81 -5.23 -13.63
CA TYR A 269 -3.17 -4.60 -14.77
C TYR A 269 -1.95 -3.80 -14.33
N LYS A 270 -0.93 -3.73 -15.19
CA LYS A 270 0.11 -2.71 -15.11
C LYS A 270 -0.34 -1.44 -15.81
N VAL A 271 0.00 -0.29 -15.24
CA VAL A 271 -0.32 1.03 -15.80
C VAL A 271 0.97 1.72 -16.22
N ASP A 272 1.04 2.23 -17.45
CA ASP A 272 2.05 3.23 -17.84
C ASP A 272 1.56 4.62 -17.44
N PRO A 273 2.17 5.27 -16.42
CA PRO A 273 1.70 6.57 -15.94
C PRO A 273 1.83 7.71 -16.94
N ASN A 274 2.62 7.56 -18.00
CA ASN A 274 2.81 8.62 -18.99
C ASN A 274 1.77 8.58 -20.10
N THR A 275 1.30 7.37 -20.44
CA THR A 275 0.40 7.15 -21.58
C THR A 275 -0.98 6.65 -21.18
N GLY A 276 -1.12 6.17 -19.94
CA GLY A 276 -2.31 5.49 -19.44
C GLY A 276 -2.53 4.10 -20.03
N THR A 277 -1.54 3.55 -20.75
CA THR A 277 -1.64 2.22 -21.33
C THR A 277 -1.73 1.16 -20.23
N MET A 278 -2.76 0.32 -20.32
CA MET A 278 -3.03 -0.75 -19.36
C MET A 278 -2.62 -2.11 -19.95
N THR A 279 -1.84 -2.90 -19.20
CA THR A 279 -1.38 -4.24 -19.61
C THR A 279 -1.84 -5.29 -18.61
N TYR A 280 -2.73 -6.19 -19.03
CA TYR A 280 -3.25 -7.27 -18.19
C TYR A 280 -2.13 -8.19 -17.66
N THR A 281 -2.17 -8.49 -16.36
CA THR A 281 -1.21 -9.41 -15.71
C THR A 281 -1.84 -10.71 -15.22
N GLY A 282 -3.14 -10.74 -14.96
CA GLY A 282 -3.84 -11.93 -14.49
C GLY A 282 -4.99 -11.64 -13.53
N THR A 283 -5.74 -12.68 -13.18
CA THR A 283 -6.84 -12.62 -12.21
C THR A 283 -6.44 -13.42 -10.97
N PRO A 284 -6.10 -12.77 -9.83
CA PRO A 284 -5.77 -13.48 -8.61
C PRO A 284 -6.96 -14.27 -8.08
N GLY A 285 -6.71 -15.47 -7.57
CA GLY A 285 -7.68 -16.19 -6.75
C GLY A 285 -7.77 -15.53 -5.37
N PRO A 286 -8.96 -15.37 -4.78
CA PRO A 286 -10.26 -15.95 -5.14
C PRO A 286 -11.10 -15.16 -6.18
N GLY A 287 -10.54 -14.13 -6.81
CA GLY A 287 -11.24 -13.13 -7.62
C GLY A 287 -11.67 -11.93 -6.79
N LEU A 288 -12.04 -10.82 -7.45
CA LEU A 288 -12.48 -9.58 -6.81
C LEU A 288 -11.46 -8.97 -5.83
N VAL A 289 -10.17 -9.07 -6.17
CA VAL A 289 -9.16 -8.28 -5.47
C VAL A 289 -9.46 -6.80 -5.72
N SER A 290 -9.65 -6.04 -4.65
CA SER A 290 -10.13 -4.66 -4.68
C SER A 290 -9.04 -3.63 -4.46
N ASP A 291 -7.99 -4.00 -3.74
CA ASP A 291 -6.85 -3.14 -3.47
C ASP A 291 -5.53 -3.95 -3.47
N LEU A 292 -4.41 -3.26 -3.65
CA LEU A 292 -3.06 -3.79 -3.82
C LEU A 292 -2.03 -2.99 -3.03
N THR A 293 -1.15 -3.68 -2.30
CA THR A 293 -0.06 -3.02 -1.58
C THR A 293 1.22 -3.85 -1.57
N PHE A 294 2.37 -3.18 -1.41
CA PHE A 294 3.67 -3.84 -1.49
C PHE A 294 4.35 -3.92 -0.12
N ARG A 295 4.74 -5.14 0.24
CA ARG A 295 5.62 -5.40 1.39
C ARG A 295 7.07 -5.33 0.94
N VAL A 296 7.84 -4.43 1.54
CA VAL A 296 9.29 -4.35 1.31
C VAL A 296 10.02 -5.18 2.36
N PRO A 297 10.75 -6.25 1.97
CA PRO A 297 11.55 -6.98 2.92
C PRO A 297 12.65 -6.10 3.51
N GLU A 298 12.95 -6.27 4.80
CA GLU A 298 14.05 -5.54 5.43
C GLU A 298 15.32 -5.65 4.57
N PRO A 299 15.98 -4.52 4.25
CA PRO A 299 17.16 -4.58 3.43
C PRO A 299 18.23 -5.41 4.15
N GLY A 300 18.91 -6.29 3.41
CA GLY A 300 19.95 -7.19 3.94
C GLY A 300 21.10 -6.47 4.67
N THR A 301 21.13 -5.14 4.70
CA THR A 301 21.98 -4.30 5.55
C THR A 301 21.90 -4.66 7.03
N LEU A 302 20.76 -5.12 7.57
CA LEU A 302 20.72 -5.64 8.95
C LEU A 302 21.51 -6.94 9.11
N ALA A 303 21.44 -7.83 8.12
CA ALA A 303 22.30 -9.02 8.08
C ALA A 303 23.78 -8.65 7.94
N VAL A 304 24.11 -7.67 7.09
CA VAL A 304 25.50 -7.15 6.95
C VAL A 304 25.99 -6.47 8.24
N MET A 305 25.14 -5.71 8.92
CA MET A 305 25.46 -5.08 10.21
C MET A 305 25.70 -6.14 11.29
N GLY A 306 24.83 -7.16 11.37
CA GLY A 306 24.98 -8.30 12.28
C GLY A 306 26.29 -9.05 12.04
N LEU A 307 26.62 -9.34 10.77
CA LEU A 307 27.90 -9.96 10.39
C LEU A 307 29.10 -9.05 10.72
N GLY A 308 28.98 -7.74 10.50
CA GLY A 308 30.01 -6.76 10.85
C GLY A 308 30.30 -6.72 12.36
N LEU A 309 29.26 -6.73 13.18
CA LEU A 309 29.37 -6.77 14.65
C LEU A 309 29.96 -8.09 15.15
N LEU A 310 29.56 -9.23 14.57
CA LEU A 310 30.18 -10.53 14.87
C LEU A 310 31.67 -10.54 14.51
N GLY A 311 32.03 -10.02 13.33
CA GLY A 311 33.43 -9.84 12.92
C GLY A 311 34.25 -9.01 13.92
N LEU A 312 33.69 -7.89 14.40
CA LEU A 312 34.30 -7.04 15.43
C LEU A 312 34.47 -7.76 16.78
N ALA A 313 33.49 -8.56 17.19
CA ALA A 313 33.56 -9.35 18.42
C ALA A 313 34.69 -10.40 18.35
N PHE A 314 34.81 -11.12 17.23
CA PHE A 314 35.93 -12.06 17.01
C PHE A 314 37.29 -11.36 16.97
N MET A 315 37.37 -10.17 16.38
CA MET A 315 38.61 -9.38 16.36
C MET A 315 39.02 -8.89 17.76
N ARG A 316 38.06 -8.47 18.61
CA ARG A 316 38.34 -8.10 20.01
C ARG A 316 38.83 -9.30 20.83
N ARG A 317 38.23 -10.48 20.65
CA ARG A 317 38.61 -11.69 21.40
C ARG A 317 40.02 -12.17 21.07
N ARG A 318 40.50 -11.94 19.83
CA ARG A 318 41.88 -12.24 19.42
C ARG A 318 42.94 -11.27 19.94
N ARG A 319 42.57 -10.05 20.37
CA ARG A 319 43.51 -9.07 20.95
C ARG A 319 43.68 -9.21 22.46
N ALA A 320 42.80 -9.96 23.12
CA ALA A 320 42.81 -10.17 24.57
C ALA A 320 43.52 -11.48 25.00
N LEU A 321 44.04 -12.25 24.04
CA LEU A 321 44.85 -13.47 24.22
C LEU A 321 46.26 -13.22 23.66
#